data_AF-A0A2N1V529-F1
#
_entry.id   AF-A0A2N1V529-F1
#
_cell.length_a   1.000
_cell.length_b   1.000
_cell.length_c   1.000
_cell.angle_alpha   90.00
_cell.angle_beta   90.00
_cell.angle_gamma   90.00
#
_symmetry.space_group_name_H-M   'P 1'
#
loop_
_entity.id
_entity.type
_entity.pdbx_description
1 polymer ?
#
loop_
_entity_poly.entity_id
_entity_poly.type
_entity_poly.pdbx_seq_one_letter_code
_entity_poly.pdbx_strand_id
1 'polypeptide(L)'
;MKKTTTLLILLFLASSSLWGQKRQLHIPSNKDGNPKSSYSFNTEFSKRIALSSIPKSDNLYHCRLWIYRQIIEVWVKPTKVVSGLITSWTQEYDQIKEERTENYFYKSYELDSNKSVQILKLIDSLKINGIPDIHFSGRFRSIADGTDYIIETANETEYNYRTYWTPAITDTTQESVIISNFIEEASRLANASENWDKFTKVIPYKCYTNGGVIACVYTEEEYRKMQNENNH
;
A
#
# COMPACT_ATOMS: atom_id res chain seq x y z
N MET A 1 -40.21 30.71 -30.62
CA MET A 1 -39.31 30.97 -29.47
C MET A 1 -39.14 29.77 -28.50
N LYS A 2 -39.01 28.52 -28.98
CA LYS A 2 -38.83 27.34 -28.10
C LYS A 2 -37.65 26.42 -28.47
N LYS A 3 -36.85 26.76 -29.49
CA LYS A 3 -35.75 25.92 -30.00
C LYS A 3 -34.35 26.32 -29.52
N THR A 4 -34.18 27.53 -28.98
CA THR A 4 -32.89 28.04 -28.50
C THR A 4 -32.54 27.56 -27.08
N THR A 5 -33.54 27.22 -26.25
CA THR A 5 -33.30 26.78 -24.86
C THR A 5 -32.79 25.34 -24.77
N THR A 6 -33.16 24.47 -25.71
CA THR A 6 -32.74 23.05 -25.71
C THR A 6 -31.27 22.87 -26.09
N LEU A 7 -30.70 23.78 -26.91
CA LEU A 7 -29.30 23.69 -27.34
C LEU A 7 -28.30 24.05 -26.23
N LEU A 8 -28.69 24.94 -25.31
CA LEU A 8 -27.84 25.38 -24.19
C LEU A 8 -27.68 24.32 -23.09
N ILE A 9 -28.69 23.46 -22.88
CA ILE A 9 -28.63 22.37 -21.89
C ILE A 9 -27.69 21.24 -22.36
N LEU A 10 -27.62 20.98 -23.67
CA LEU A 10 -26.70 20.00 -24.25
C LEU A 10 -25.23 20.44 -24.21
N LEU A 11 -24.96 21.74 -24.32
CA LEU A 11 -23.60 22.31 -24.18
C LEU A 11 -23.08 22.27 -22.74
N PHE A 12 -23.97 22.41 -21.73
CA PHE A 12 -23.60 22.33 -20.32
C PHE A 12 -23.30 20.89 -19.86
N LEU A 13 -23.94 19.89 -20.47
CA LEU A 13 -23.70 18.46 -20.19
C LEU A 13 -22.45 17.92 -20.87
N ALA A 14 -21.96 18.58 -21.92
CA ALA A 14 -20.70 18.21 -22.60
C ALA A 14 -19.44 18.76 -21.90
N SER A 15 -19.58 19.80 -21.06
CA SER A 15 -18.46 20.40 -20.32
C SER A 15 -18.16 19.76 -18.95
N SER A 16 -19.02 18.87 -18.44
CA SER A 16 -18.82 18.21 -17.15
C SER A 16 -17.97 16.94 -17.21
N SER A 17 -17.54 16.52 -18.39
CA SER A 17 -16.65 15.37 -18.58
C SER A 17 -15.24 15.85 -18.93
N LEU A 18 -14.27 15.51 -18.07
CA LEU A 18 -12.81 15.47 -18.30
C LEU A 18 -11.93 16.50 -17.56
N TRP A 19 -12.27 16.89 -16.33
CA TRP A 19 -11.25 17.35 -15.37
C TRP A 19 -10.85 16.23 -14.41
N GLY A 20 -10.45 15.09 -14.96
CA GLY A 20 -9.54 14.24 -14.21
C GLY A 20 -8.20 14.98 -14.17
N GLN A 21 -7.81 15.54 -13.03
CA GLN A 21 -6.46 16.10 -12.85
C GLN A 21 -5.46 15.01 -13.25
N LYS A 22 -4.85 15.16 -14.43
CA LYS A 22 -3.85 14.22 -14.90
C LYS A 22 -2.55 14.58 -14.19
N ARG A 23 -2.32 13.95 -13.04
CA ARG A 23 -1.07 14.09 -12.31
C ARG A 23 0.10 13.64 -13.19
N GLN A 24 1.21 14.37 -13.11
CA GLN A 24 2.47 13.92 -13.65
C GLN A 24 2.94 12.69 -12.87
N LEU A 25 3.29 11.62 -13.59
CA LEU A 25 3.70 10.36 -12.96
C LEU A 25 5.22 10.31 -12.83
N HIS A 26 5.70 10.18 -11.61
CA HIS A 26 7.10 9.96 -11.26
C HIS A 26 7.24 8.52 -10.77
N ILE A 27 7.43 7.62 -11.74
CA ILE A 27 7.56 6.18 -11.51
C ILE A 27 8.98 5.78 -11.94
N PRO A 28 9.74 5.04 -11.11
CA PRO A 28 11.04 4.52 -11.52
C PRO A 28 10.88 3.60 -12.74
N SER A 29 11.69 3.84 -13.77
CA SER A 29 11.77 2.98 -14.95
C SER A 29 13.02 2.10 -14.93
N ASN A 30 12.96 0.97 -15.62
CA ASN A 30 14.13 0.14 -15.92
C ASN A 30 14.97 0.78 -17.04
N LYS A 31 16.07 0.12 -17.44
CA LYS A 31 16.98 0.61 -18.51
C LYS A 31 16.28 0.81 -19.86
N ASP A 32 15.16 0.12 -20.08
CA ASP A 32 14.38 0.17 -21.32
C ASP A 32 13.27 1.23 -21.26
N GLY A 33 13.18 2.02 -20.18
CA GLY A 33 12.15 3.04 -19.98
C GLY A 33 10.82 2.50 -19.46
N ASN A 34 10.66 1.18 -19.32
CA ASN A 34 9.45 0.56 -18.79
C ASN A 34 9.33 0.76 -17.27
N PRO A 35 8.12 0.92 -16.71
CA PRO A 35 7.95 0.97 -15.26
C PRO A 35 8.60 -0.23 -14.57
N LYS A 36 9.22 -0.02 -13.40
CA LYS A 36 9.72 -1.13 -12.59
C LYS A 36 8.62 -2.18 -12.38
N SER A 37 9.01 -3.46 -12.43
CA SER A 37 8.11 -4.60 -12.21
C SER A 37 7.32 -4.48 -10.91
N SER A 38 7.91 -3.91 -9.86
CA SER A 38 7.24 -3.66 -8.58
C SER A 38 6.06 -2.70 -8.69
N TYR A 39 6.15 -1.64 -9.49
CA TYR A 39 5.02 -0.72 -9.71
C TYR A 39 3.86 -1.41 -10.44
N SER A 40 4.16 -2.14 -11.51
CA SER A 40 3.15 -2.89 -12.27
C SER A 40 2.49 -3.96 -11.40
N PHE A 41 3.28 -4.73 -10.65
CA PHE A 41 2.78 -5.71 -9.69
C PHE A 41 1.86 -5.07 -8.65
N ASN A 42 2.31 -3.99 -7.99
CA ASN A 42 1.52 -3.33 -6.96
C ASN A 42 0.26 -2.65 -7.50
N THR A 43 0.27 -2.20 -8.76
CA THR A 43 -0.92 -1.66 -9.43
C THR A 43 -1.98 -2.75 -9.64
N GLU A 44 -1.58 -3.92 -10.14
CA GLU A 44 -2.51 -5.05 -10.30
C GLU A 44 -2.95 -5.61 -8.94
N PHE A 45 -2.02 -5.74 -7.99
CA PHE A 45 -2.32 -6.18 -6.65
C PHE A 45 -3.29 -5.25 -5.93
N SER A 46 -3.11 -3.92 -6.04
CA SER A 46 -4.04 -2.92 -5.51
C SER A 46 -5.48 -3.16 -5.97
N LYS A 47 -5.69 -3.55 -7.24
CA LYS A 47 -7.03 -3.87 -7.76
C LYS A 47 -7.61 -5.12 -7.09
N ARG A 48 -6.79 -6.16 -6.88
CA ARG A 48 -7.20 -7.42 -6.25
C ARG A 48 -7.66 -7.24 -4.80
N ILE A 49 -7.05 -6.31 -4.08
CA ILE A 49 -7.42 -5.94 -2.71
C ILE A 49 -8.25 -4.64 -2.64
N ALA A 50 -8.89 -4.27 -3.75
CA ALA A 50 -9.83 -3.13 -3.88
C ALA A 50 -9.33 -1.77 -3.34
N LEU A 51 -8.02 -1.51 -3.45
CA LEU A 51 -7.49 -0.19 -3.16
C LEU A 51 -7.82 0.82 -4.26
N SER A 52 -8.02 2.07 -3.84
CA SER A 52 -8.27 3.17 -4.76
C SER A 52 -7.03 3.47 -5.63
N SER A 53 -7.25 4.00 -6.83
CA SER A 53 -6.14 4.46 -7.69
C SER A 53 -5.72 5.88 -7.29
N ILE A 54 -4.58 6.01 -6.62
CA ILE A 54 -4.04 7.30 -6.17
C ILE A 54 -3.88 8.29 -7.35
N PRO A 55 -3.25 7.92 -8.49
CA PRO A 55 -3.06 8.86 -9.60
C PRO A 55 -4.38 9.41 -10.18
N LYS A 56 -5.49 8.68 -10.01
CA LYS A 56 -6.82 9.03 -10.53
C LYS A 56 -7.73 9.66 -9.48
N SER A 57 -7.28 9.78 -8.23
CA SER A 57 -8.08 10.36 -7.14
C SER A 57 -8.28 11.87 -7.32
N ASP A 58 -9.35 12.43 -6.76
CA ASP A 58 -9.59 13.87 -6.66
C ASP A 58 -9.05 14.49 -5.36
N ASN A 59 -8.34 13.69 -4.56
CA ASN A 59 -7.72 14.12 -3.31
C ASN A 59 -6.67 15.22 -3.56
N LEU A 60 -6.67 16.23 -2.70
CA LEU A 60 -5.66 17.30 -2.71
C LEU A 60 -4.28 16.76 -2.33
N TYR A 61 -4.27 15.78 -1.44
CA TYR A 61 -3.09 15.02 -1.07
C TYR A 61 -3.47 13.57 -0.74
N HIS A 62 -2.60 12.62 -1.07
CA HIS A 62 -2.76 11.21 -0.72
C HIS A 62 -1.38 10.61 -0.46
N CYS A 63 -1.18 9.98 0.69
CA CYS A 63 -0.02 9.15 0.97
C CYS A 63 -0.48 7.71 1.22
N ARG A 64 0.22 6.75 0.61
CA ARG A 64 0.07 5.32 0.88
C ARG A 64 1.43 4.74 1.21
N LEU A 65 1.52 4.18 2.41
CA LEU A 65 2.67 3.45 2.91
C LEU A 65 2.36 1.96 2.84
N TRP A 66 3.14 1.24 2.04
CA TRP A 66 3.14 -0.22 2.00
C TRP A 66 4.11 -0.74 3.03
N ILE A 67 3.58 -1.47 4.01
CA ILE A 67 4.34 -2.28 4.93
C ILE A 67 3.99 -3.74 4.67
N TYR A 68 4.85 -4.64 5.14
CA TYR A 68 4.87 -6.06 4.76
C TYR A 68 3.50 -6.74 4.49
N ARG A 69 2.55 -6.63 5.42
CA ARG A 69 1.22 -7.28 5.34
C ARG A 69 0.06 -6.30 5.39
N GLN A 70 0.38 -5.00 5.42
CA GLN A 70 -0.58 -3.95 5.67
C GLN A 70 -0.27 -2.71 4.87
N ILE A 71 -1.28 -1.90 4.61
CA ILE A 71 -1.15 -0.70 3.81
C ILE A 71 -1.83 0.41 4.59
N ILE A 72 -1.08 1.45 4.91
CA ILE A 72 -1.57 2.63 5.64
C ILE A 72 -1.78 3.74 4.62
N GLU A 73 -2.99 4.25 4.54
CA GLU A 73 -3.35 5.36 3.67
C GLU A 73 -3.84 6.54 4.48
N VAL A 74 -3.41 7.75 4.11
CA VAL A 74 -3.98 9.01 4.60
C VAL A 74 -4.15 9.96 3.43
N TRP A 75 -5.26 10.69 3.40
CA TRP A 75 -5.56 11.61 2.32
C TRP A 75 -6.37 12.82 2.78
N VAL A 76 -6.27 13.88 1.98
CA VAL A 76 -6.98 15.15 2.17
C VAL A 76 -7.95 15.32 1.01
N LYS A 77 -9.25 15.32 1.31
CA LYS A 77 -10.31 15.53 0.32
C LYS A 77 -10.35 17.00 -0.15
N PRO A 78 -11.01 17.31 -1.27
CA PRO A 78 -11.27 18.70 -1.69
C PRO A 78 -11.93 19.57 -0.60
N THR A 79 -12.76 18.95 0.24
CA THR A 79 -13.42 19.57 1.41
C THR A 79 -12.46 19.87 2.57
N LYS A 80 -11.16 19.59 2.43
CA LYS A 80 -10.12 19.69 3.47
C LYS A 80 -10.30 18.72 4.64
N VAL A 81 -11.22 17.76 4.53
CA VAL A 81 -11.37 16.66 5.49
C VAL A 81 -10.21 15.69 5.31
N VAL A 82 -9.53 15.39 6.42
CA VAL A 82 -8.51 14.36 6.49
C VAL A 82 -9.16 13.02 6.78
N SER A 83 -8.76 11.98 6.07
CA SER A 83 -9.21 10.61 6.28
C SER A 83 -8.04 9.65 6.20
N GLY A 84 -8.21 8.45 6.73
CA GLY A 84 -7.20 7.42 6.64
C GLY A 84 -7.77 6.02 6.80
N LEU A 85 -6.96 5.06 6.37
CA LEU A 85 -7.31 3.65 6.31
C LEU A 85 -6.08 2.80 6.60
N ILE A 86 -6.27 1.67 7.27
CA ILE A 86 -5.30 0.57 7.25
C ILE A 86 -5.94 -0.68 6.64
N THR A 87 -5.32 -1.21 5.59
CA THR A 87 -5.76 -2.43 4.91
C THR A 87 -4.78 -3.56 5.20
N SER A 88 -5.26 -4.64 5.80
CA SER A 88 -4.50 -5.88 6.01
C SER A 88 -4.90 -6.91 4.97
N TRP A 89 -3.97 -7.74 4.53
CA TRP A 89 -4.23 -8.74 3.50
C TRP A 89 -3.44 -10.03 3.71
N THR A 90 -3.91 -11.10 3.08
CA THR A 90 -3.21 -12.38 2.96
C THR A 90 -3.61 -13.07 1.65
N GLN A 91 -2.83 -14.05 1.23
CA GLN A 91 -3.08 -14.91 0.09
C GLN A 91 -3.25 -16.35 0.58
N GLU A 92 -4.22 -17.06 0.05
CA GLU A 92 -4.40 -18.48 0.34
C GLU A 92 -3.21 -19.31 -0.17
N TYR A 93 -2.90 -20.38 0.56
CA TYR A 93 -1.89 -21.36 0.17
C TYR A 93 -2.50 -22.75 0.08
N ASP A 94 -2.38 -23.38 -1.08
CA ASP A 94 -2.79 -24.76 -1.32
C ASP A 94 -1.66 -25.70 -0.87
N GLN A 95 -1.90 -26.41 0.23
CA GLN A 95 -0.91 -27.32 0.79
C GLN A 95 -0.64 -28.55 -0.07
N ILE A 96 -1.61 -28.99 -0.88
CA ILE A 96 -1.48 -30.20 -1.69
C ILE A 96 -0.59 -29.92 -2.89
N LYS A 97 -0.74 -28.74 -3.48
CA LYS A 97 0.06 -28.27 -4.62
C LYS A 97 1.34 -27.54 -4.21
N GLU A 98 1.47 -27.25 -2.93
CA GLU A 98 2.56 -26.47 -2.34
C GLU A 98 2.73 -25.08 -2.98
N GLU A 99 1.64 -24.46 -3.41
CA GLU A 99 1.64 -23.18 -4.12
C GLU A 99 0.65 -22.16 -3.56
N ARG A 100 0.93 -20.88 -3.81
CA ARG A 100 -0.01 -19.80 -3.50
C ARG A 100 -1.13 -19.81 -4.53
N THR A 101 -2.38 -19.67 -4.09
CA THR A 101 -3.53 -19.57 -5.01
C THR A 101 -3.75 -18.12 -5.43
N GLU A 102 -4.62 -17.87 -6.40
CA GLU A 102 -4.99 -16.50 -6.81
C GLU A 102 -5.96 -15.82 -5.83
N ASN A 103 -6.37 -16.50 -4.75
CA ASN A 103 -7.35 -16.01 -3.78
C ASN A 103 -6.68 -15.12 -2.72
N TYR A 104 -7.18 -13.89 -2.63
CA TYR A 104 -6.75 -12.91 -1.64
C TYR A 104 -7.89 -12.64 -0.66
N PHE A 105 -7.56 -12.58 0.62
CA PHE A 105 -8.46 -12.08 1.66
C PHE A 105 -7.87 -10.79 2.23
N TYR A 106 -8.70 -9.76 2.36
CA TYR A 106 -8.28 -8.48 2.90
C TYR A 106 -9.40 -7.85 3.73
N LYS A 107 -9.01 -7.02 4.71
CA LYS A 107 -9.92 -6.12 5.41
C LYS A 107 -9.28 -4.77 5.64
N SER A 108 -10.15 -3.78 5.63
CA SER A 108 -9.82 -2.38 5.75
C SER A 108 -10.49 -1.81 7.01
N TYR A 109 -9.73 -1.10 7.83
CA TYR A 109 -10.21 -0.43 9.03
C TYR A 109 -9.94 1.07 8.92
N GLU A 110 -10.96 1.89 9.14
CA GLU A 110 -10.81 3.34 9.15
C GLU A 110 -9.89 3.77 10.29
N LEU A 111 -9.02 4.73 10.00
CA LEU A 111 -8.22 5.40 11.02
C LEU A 111 -9.03 6.55 11.61
N ASP A 112 -8.93 6.72 12.92
CA ASP A 112 -9.45 7.90 13.59
C ASP A 112 -8.86 9.19 12.98
N SER A 113 -9.69 10.21 12.83
CA SER A 113 -9.29 11.45 12.14
C SER A 113 -8.06 12.12 12.80
N ASN A 114 -7.91 12.04 14.12
CA ASN A 114 -6.74 12.56 14.82
C ASN A 114 -5.47 11.78 14.44
N LYS A 115 -5.56 10.45 14.34
CA LYS A 115 -4.44 9.61 13.90
C LYS A 115 -4.04 9.93 12.46
N SER A 116 -5.00 10.08 11.56
CA SER A 116 -4.74 10.46 10.18
C SER A 116 -4.05 11.83 10.08
N VAL A 117 -4.49 12.81 10.87
CA VAL A 117 -3.84 14.13 10.96
C VAL A 117 -2.41 14.02 11.50
N GLN A 118 -2.17 13.18 12.51
CA GLN A 118 -0.82 12.97 13.06
C GLN A 118 0.13 12.34 12.03
N ILE A 119 -0.34 11.38 11.24
CA ILE A 119 0.47 10.78 10.15
C ILE A 119 0.78 11.84 9.08
N LEU A 120 -0.17 12.69 8.70
CA LEU A 120 0.11 13.80 7.76
C LEU A 120 1.15 14.78 8.33
N LYS A 121 1.05 15.16 9.61
CA LYS A 121 2.06 16.01 10.26
C LYS A 121 3.44 15.35 10.30
N LEU A 122 3.49 14.03 10.48
CA LEU A 122 4.72 13.25 10.47
C LEU A 122 5.37 13.26 9.06
N ILE A 123 4.56 13.12 8.01
CA ILE A 123 5.02 13.22 6.61
C ILE A 123 5.69 14.58 6.36
N ASP A 124 5.04 15.66 6.82
CA ASP A 124 5.54 17.03 6.64
C ASP A 124 6.79 17.29 7.48
N SER A 125 6.80 16.88 8.77
CA SER A 125 7.91 17.14 9.69
C SER A 125 9.19 16.41 9.29
N LEU A 126 9.06 15.17 8.82
CA LEU A 126 10.16 14.35 8.31
C LEU A 126 10.50 14.65 6.85
N LYS A 127 9.74 15.55 6.20
CA LYS A 127 9.91 15.91 4.79
C LYS A 127 9.92 14.69 3.86
N ILE A 128 9.05 13.72 4.11
CA ILE A 128 9.02 12.44 3.37
C ILE A 128 8.89 12.66 1.87
N ASN A 129 8.15 13.68 1.43
CA ASN A 129 8.02 14.03 0.01
C ASN A 129 9.34 14.41 -0.67
N GLY A 130 10.34 14.89 0.08
CA GLY A 130 11.65 15.30 -0.44
C GLY A 130 12.70 14.20 -0.46
N ILE A 131 12.44 13.01 0.13
CA ILE A 131 13.42 11.93 0.20
C ILE A 131 13.44 11.19 -1.15
N PRO A 132 14.58 11.14 -1.86
CA PRO A 132 14.67 10.45 -3.14
C PRO A 132 14.50 8.93 -2.99
N ASP A 133 14.16 8.26 -4.10
CA ASP A 133 14.13 6.79 -4.15
C ASP A 133 15.55 6.23 -3.92
N ILE A 134 15.69 5.39 -2.89
CA ILE A 134 17.00 4.95 -2.39
C ILE A 134 17.61 3.86 -3.30
N HIS A 135 16.77 3.10 -4.03
CA HIS A 135 17.24 2.12 -5.01
C HIS A 135 17.98 2.77 -6.20
N PHE A 136 17.79 4.07 -6.43
CA PHE A 136 18.39 4.78 -7.56
C PHE A 136 19.82 5.28 -7.30
N SER A 137 20.24 5.37 -6.04
CA SER A 137 21.56 5.93 -5.72
C SER A 137 22.75 5.03 -6.09
N GLY A 138 22.51 3.75 -6.45
CA GLY A 138 23.57 2.78 -6.71
C GLY A 138 24.44 2.46 -5.48
N ARG A 139 24.09 3.00 -4.31
CA ARG A 139 24.87 2.87 -3.06
C ARG A 139 24.50 1.63 -2.23
N PHE A 140 23.47 0.89 -2.64
CA PHE A 140 22.91 -0.21 -1.86
C PHE A 140 23.06 -1.53 -2.60
N ARG A 141 23.98 -2.38 -2.11
CA ARG A 141 24.00 -3.80 -2.46
C ARG A 141 22.79 -4.44 -1.78
N SER A 142 21.96 -5.15 -2.56
CA SER A 142 20.96 -6.06 -2.03
C SER A 142 21.69 -7.10 -1.18
N ILE A 143 21.68 -6.95 0.13
CA ILE A 143 22.10 -7.99 1.07
C ILE A 143 20.83 -8.78 1.42
N ALA A 144 20.94 -10.08 1.63
CA ALA A 144 19.82 -10.88 2.12
C ALA A 144 19.24 -10.25 3.41
N ASP A 145 17.91 -10.30 3.56
CA ASP A 145 17.13 -9.93 4.76
C ASP A 145 16.75 -8.45 4.98
N GLY A 146 16.72 -7.61 3.95
CA GLY A 146 16.10 -6.28 4.03
C GLY A 146 14.59 -6.30 3.80
N THR A 147 13.86 -5.33 4.37
CA THR A 147 12.42 -5.13 4.09
C THR A 147 12.25 -4.01 3.06
N ASP A 148 11.58 -4.32 1.96
CA ASP A 148 11.16 -3.34 0.97
C ASP A 148 9.91 -2.60 1.45
N TYR A 149 10.02 -1.28 1.55
CA TYR A 149 8.90 -0.39 1.79
C TYR A 149 8.60 0.41 0.53
N ILE A 150 7.33 0.67 0.28
CA ILE A 150 6.90 1.55 -0.81
C ILE A 150 6.13 2.71 -0.19
N ILE A 151 6.49 3.92 -0.60
CA ILE A 151 5.72 5.12 -0.29
C ILE A 151 5.24 5.71 -1.61
N GLU A 152 3.92 5.72 -1.76
CA GLU A 152 3.23 6.47 -2.81
C GLU A 152 2.74 7.78 -2.22
N THR A 153 2.97 8.88 -2.94
CA THR A 153 2.47 10.20 -2.56
C THR A 153 1.91 10.90 -3.78
N ALA A 154 0.77 11.56 -3.64
CA ALA A 154 0.21 12.41 -4.65
C ALA A 154 -0.23 13.74 -4.06
N ASN A 155 0.04 14.82 -4.79
CA ASN A 155 -0.55 16.13 -4.58
C ASN A 155 -1.44 16.48 -5.79
N GLU A 156 -1.85 17.73 -5.95
CA GLU A 156 -2.72 18.16 -7.06
C GLU A 156 -2.08 18.00 -8.45
N THR A 157 -0.75 18.00 -8.54
CA THR A 157 -0.02 18.06 -9.82
C THR A 157 0.80 16.81 -10.11
N GLU A 158 1.23 16.08 -9.10
CA GLU A 158 2.23 15.03 -9.19
C GLU A 158 1.81 13.79 -8.40
N TYR A 159 2.21 12.64 -8.92
CA TYR A 159 2.19 11.35 -8.25
C TYR A 159 3.60 10.78 -8.25
N ASN A 160 4.08 10.36 -7.09
CA ASN A 160 5.41 9.81 -6.88
C ASN A 160 5.29 8.41 -6.29
N TYR A 161 5.94 7.44 -6.94
CA TYR A 161 6.09 6.07 -6.44
C TYR A 161 7.55 5.86 -6.05
N ARG A 162 7.84 5.61 -4.77
CA ARG A 162 9.21 5.49 -4.28
C ARG A 162 9.39 4.20 -3.50
N THR A 163 10.50 3.52 -3.77
CA THR A 163 10.92 2.28 -3.12
C THR A 163 12.08 2.55 -2.18
N TYR A 164 11.97 2.03 -0.97
CA TYR A 164 12.94 2.18 0.10
C TYR A 164 13.33 0.79 0.58
N TRP A 165 14.63 0.50 0.55
CA TRP A 165 15.18 -0.72 1.11
C TRP A 165 15.87 -0.38 2.42
N THR A 166 15.39 -0.93 3.52
CA THR A 166 16.05 -0.75 4.82
C THR A 166 16.76 -2.05 5.20
N PRO A 167 18.10 -2.10 5.24
CA PRO A 167 18.79 -3.24 5.81
C PRO A 167 18.55 -3.27 7.31
N ALA A 168 18.24 -4.45 7.85
CA ALA A 168 18.03 -4.62 9.28
C ALA A 168 19.28 -4.32 10.14
N ILE A 169 20.49 -4.26 9.55
CA ILE A 169 21.75 -4.35 10.33
C ILE A 169 22.82 -3.27 10.00
N THR A 170 22.77 -2.51 8.90
CA THR A 170 24.00 -1.77 8.48
C THR A 170 23.87 -0.41 7.79
N ASP A 171 22.69 0.17 7.60
CA ASP A 171 22.60 1.48 6.93
C ASP A 171 22.32 2.62 7.90
N THR A 172 23.31 3.52 8.03
CA THR A 172 23.28 4.71 8.88
C THR A 172 23.08 6.00 8.09
N THR A 173 22.71 5.92 6.81
CA THR A 173 22.35 7.13 6.05
C THR A 173 21.18 7.86 6.73
N GLN A 174 21.23 9.18 6.68
CA GLN A 174 20.22 10.03 7.31
C GLN A 174 18.82 9.73 6.75
N GLU A 175 18.74 9.46 5.44
CA GLU A 175 17.51 9.09 4.74
C GLU A 175 16.92 7.79 5.28
N SER A 176 17.73 6.73 5.44
CA SER A 176 17.26 5.44 5.96
C SER A 176 16.78 5.53 7.40
N VAL A 177 17.43 6.36 8.24
CA VAL A 177 16.97 6.66 9.61
C VAL A 177 15.63 7.38 9.59
N ILE A 178 15.47 8.39 8.73
CA ILE A 178 14.19 9.13 8.62
C ILE A 178 13.06 8.22 8.15
N ILE A 179 13.30 7.38 7.13
CA ILE A 179 12.31 6.45 6.60
C ILE A 179 11.94 5.40 7.65
N SER A 180 12.92 4.85 8.38
CA SER A 180 12.66 3.88 9.45
C SER A 180 11.79 4.48 10.55
N ASN A 181 12.14 5.70 11.00
CA ASN A 181 11.35 6.43 12.00
C ASN A 181 9.93 6.73 11.50
N PHE A 182 9.77 7.12 10.23
CA PHE A 182 8.46 7.32 9.61
C PHE A 182 7.61 6.05 9.64
N ILE A 183 8.19 4.91 9.23
CA ILE A 183 7.48 3.62 9.18
C ILE A 183 7.06 3.18 10.57
N GLU A 184 7.96 3.23 11.54
CA GLU A 184 7.70 2.84 12.93
C GLU A 184 6.56 3.68 13.51
N GLU A 185 6.69 5.00 13.42
CA GLU A 185 5.73 5.92 14.01
C GLU A 185 4.38 5.91 13.28
N ALA A 186 4.35 5.82 11.94
CA ALA A 186 3.12 5.66 11.19
C ALA A 186 2.40 4.35 11.54
N SER A 187 3.15 3.25 11.69
CA SER A 187 2.62 1.94 12.09
C SER A 187 2.04 1.99 13.49
N ARG A 188 2.73 2.65 14.42
CA ARG A 188 2.25 2.88 15.80
C ARG A 188 0.97 3.70 15.82
N LEU A 189 0.94 4.83 15.10
CA LEU A 189 -0.26 5.68 15.00
C LEU A 189 -1.45 4.94 14.39
N ALA A 190 -1.21 4.11 13.37
CA ALA A 190 -2.24 3.31 12.72
C ALA A 190 -2.69 2.09 13.54
N ASN A 191 -2.09 1.83 14.71
CA ASN A 191 -2.30 0.59 15.48
C ASN A 191 -2.16 -0.65 14.60
N ALA A 192 -1.06 -0.69 13.82
CA ALA A 192 -0.85 -1.71 12.80
C ALA A 192 -0.91 -3.13 13.39
N SER A 193 -0.23 -3.34 14.53
CA SER A 193 -0.21 -4.63 15.23
C SER A 193 -1.61 -5.07 15.68
N GLU A 194 -2.38 -4.20 16.34
CA GLU A 194 -3.70 -4.57 16.84
C GLU A 194 -4.70 -4.80 15.69
N ASN A 195 -4.57 -4.06 14.59
CA ASN A 195 -5.37 -4.30 13.39
C ASN A 195 -5.00 -5.61 12.69
N TRP A 196 -3.72 -6.00 12.71
CA TRP A 196 -3.26 -7.30 12.24
C TRP A 196 -3.84 -8.43 13.08
N ASP A 197 -3.83 -8.32 14.42
CA ASP A 197 -4.40 -9.32 15.32
C ASP A 197 -5.92 -9.48 15.15
N LYS A 198 -6.62 -8.40 14.83
CA LYS A 198 -8.06 -8.47 14.48
C LYS A 198 -8.27 -9.16 13.13
N PHE A 199 -7.42 -8.86 12.16
CA PHE A 199 -7.49 -9.43 10.82
C PHE A 199 -7.24 -10.95 10.82
N THR A 200 -6.20 -11.43 11.53
CA THR A 200 -5.84 -12.85 11.55
C THR A 200 -6.95 -13.75 12.10
N LYS A 201 -7.75 -13.24 13.05
CA LYS A 201 -8.89 -13.97 13.63
C LYS A 201 -10.04 -14.22 12.68
N VAL A 202 -10.08 -13.53 11.53
CA VAL A 202 -11.18 -13.61 10.56
C VAL A 202 -10.73 -14.12 9.20
N ILE A 203 -9.49 -14.60 9.07
CA ILE A 203 -8.98 -15.20 7.83
C ILE A 203 -9.75 -16.50 7.57
N PRO A 204 -10.38 -16.67 6.38
CA PRO A 204 -11.20 -17.84 6.07
C PRO A 204 -10.40 -19.02 5.50
N TYR A 205 -9.07 -18.93 5.49
CA TYR A 205 -8.19 -19.93 4.90
C TYR A 205 -7.57 -20.83 5.97
N LYS A 206 -7.53 -22.13 5.70
CA LYS A 206 -6.79 -23.09 6.52
C LYS A 206 -5.29 -22.79 6.50
N CYS A 207 -4.74 -22.50 5.32
CA CYS A 207 -3.36 -22.10 5.13
C CYS A 207 -3.26 -20.84 4.28
N TYR A 208 -2.37 -19.95 4.68
CA TYR A 208 -2.25 -18.65 4.07
C TYR A 208 -0.84 -18.07 4.24
N THR A 209 -0.53 -17.07 3.43
CA THR A 209 0.73 -16.35 3.49
C THR A 209 0.70 -15.33 4.62
N ASN A 210 1.60 -15.50 5.58
CA ASN A 210 1.85 -14.54 6.62
C ASN A 210 3.08 -13.71 6.23
N GLY A 211 2.91 -12.87 5.20
CA GLY A 211 4.03 -12.28 4.47
C GLY A 211 4.82 -13.35 3.71
N GLY A 212 6.04 -13.64 4.15
CA GLY A 212 6.98 -14.56 3.50
C GLY A 212 6.94 -15.98 4.06
N VAL A 213 6.25 -16.20 5.18
CA VAL A 213 6.07 -17.54 5.78
C VAL A 213 4.65 -18.04 5.57
N ILE A 214 4.47 -19.36 5.64
CA ILE A 214 3.16 -19.99 5.53
C ILE A 214 2.63 -20.27 6.93
N ALA A 215 1.42 -19.80 7.21
CA ALA A 215 0.71 -20.08 8.43
C ALA A 215 -0.45 -21.01 8.13
N CYS A 216 -0.59 -22.06 8.93
CA CYS A 216 -1.67 -23.03 8.83
C CYS A 216 -2.35 -23.20 10.18
N VAL A 217 -3.68 -23.21 10.17
CA VAL A 217 -4.50 -23.47 11.35
C VAL A 217 -4.95 -24.93 11.31
N TYR A 218 -4.61 -25.67 12.36
CA TYR A 218 -4.99 -27.07 12.51
C TYR A 218 -5.71 -27.28 13.84
N THR A 219 -6.64 -28.22 13.84
CA THR A 219 -7.11 -28.87 15.07
C THR A 219 -6.01 -29.77 15.66
N GLU A 220 -6.10 -30.10 16.95
CA GLU A 220 -5.16 -31.03 17.59
C GLU A 220 -5.09 -32.39 16.87
N GLU A 221 -6.24 -32.89 16.41
CA GLU A 221 -6.33 -34.15 15.69
C GLU A 221 -5.59 -34.09 14.35
N GLU A 222 -5.79 -33.03 13.56
CA GLU A 222 -5.09 -32.83 12.29
C GLU A 222 -3.59 -32.66 12.50
N TYR A 223 -3.17 -31.92 13.52
CA TYR A 223 -1.77 -31.72 13.84
C TYR A 223 -1.09 -33.05 14.21
N ARG A 224 -1.74 -33.87 15.03
CA ARG A 224 -1.24 -35.21 15.40
C ARG A 224 -1.13 -36.13 14.19
N LYS A 225 -2.12 -36.10 13.28
CA LYS A 225 -2.09 -36.89 12.05
C LYS A 225 -0.90 -36.50 11.16
N MET A 226 -0.68 -35.20 10.96
CA MET A 226 0.45 -34.68 10.18
C MET A 226 1.80 -35.08 10.77
N GLN A 227 1.98 -35.04 12.10
CA GLN A 227 3.22 -35.49 12.74
C GLN A 227 3.50 -36.98 12.50
N ASN A 228 2.47 -37.82 12.49
CA ASN A 228 2.64 -39.25 12.25
C ASN A 228 2.98 -39.56 10.79
N GLU A 229 2.40 -38.83 9.83
CA GLU A 229 2.67 -39.00 8.40
C GLU A 229 4.09 -38.55 8.01
N ASN A 230 4.64 -37.52 8.66
CA ASN A 230 6.00 -37.01 8.40
C ASN A 230 7.13 -37.84 9.04
N ASN A 231 6.81 -38.80 9.91
CA ASN A 231 7.79 -39.66 10.59
C ASN A 231 7.99 -41.01 9.88
N HIS A 232 7.46 -41.17 8.66
CA HIS A 232 7.58 -42.35 7.80
C HIS A 232 8.26 -41.97 6.49
#